data_AF-D8QHV3-F1
#
_entry.id   AF-D8QHV3-F1
#
_cell.length_a   1.000
_cell.length_b   1.000
_cell.length_c   1.000
_cell.angle_alpha   90.00
_cell.angle_beta   90.00
_cell.angle_gamma   90.00
#
_symmetry.space_group_name_H-M   'P 1'
#
loop_
_entity.id
_entity.type
_entity.pdbx_description
1 polymer ?
#
loop_
_entity_poly.entity_id
_entity_poly.type
_entity_poly.pdbx_seq_one_letter_code
_entity_poly.pdbx_strand_id
1 'polypeptide(L)'
;MNCSSYDTDETGATLKAGSDRSSPSPALTKHPRTCEYTVQMLCEGLRRGDIFLDTGYQRAAVWNAVMQSRFIDSVFQDMVFAPLVFSVKVVDGRETRVCIDGKQRLLALQLFLRGGLYYRDFEGDKVWYQSRGKKRRTVLADASRQRFLSQKISCIEYDCLSSVEERDIFLRVQAEH
;
A
#
# COMPACT_ATOMS: atom_id res chain seq x y z
N MET A 1 10.63 15.56 16.75
CA MET A 1 9.46 16.47 16.80
C MET A 1 8.28 15.65 17.25
N ASN A 2 7.83 15.85 18.50
CA ASN A 2 6.75 15.09 19.12
C ASN A 2 5.40 15.59 18.59
N CYS A 3 4.57 14.70 18.03
CA CYS A 3 3.17 14.98 17.76
C CYS A 3 2.34 14.24 18.81
N SER A 4 1.88 14.95 19.84
CA SER A 4 0.89 14.45 20.78
C SER A 4 0.00 15.60 21.23
N SER A 5 -1.28 15.52 20.88
CA SER A 5 -2.44 15.83 21.73
C SER A 5 -3.73 15.68 20.92
N TYR A 6 -4.73 15.04 21.51
CA TYR A 6 -6.11 15.03 21.05
C TYR A 6 -6.83 16.20 21.73
N ASP A 7 -7.55 17.02 20.97
CA ASP A 7 -8.50 17.99 21.52
C ASP A 7 -9.93 17.45 21.39
N THR A 8 -10.59 17.34 22.54
CA THR A 8 -12.04 17.17 22.67
C THR A 8 -12.67 18.52 22.98
N ASP A 9 -13.66 18.95 22.20
CA ASP A 9 -14.53 20.06 22.58
C ASP A 9 -16.00 19.62 22.55
N GLU A 10 -16.58 19.52 23.75
CA GLU A 10 -18.01 19.66 23.99
C GLU A 10 -18.30 21.17 24.17
N THR A 11 -19.13 21.75 23.32
CA THR A 11 -20.11 22.78 23.72
C THR A 11 -21.14 22.98 22.60
N GLY A 12 -22.41 22.94 22.98
CA GLY A 12 -23.53 23.23 22.08
C GLY A 12 -23.69 24.72 21.81
N ALA A 13 -23.86 25.09 20.54
CA ALA A 13 -24.47 26.35 20.14
C ALA A 13 -25.06 26.23 18.72
N THR A 14 -26.33 26.62 18.57
CA THR A 14 -27.07 26.69 17.30
C THR A 14 -26.66 27.94 16.51
N LEU A 15 -26.29 27.80 15.23
CA LEU A 15 -26.12 28.93 14.30
C LEU A 15 -26.73 28.67 12.91
N LYS A 16 -27.35 29.73 12.39
CA LYS A 16 -28.15 29.85 11.16
C LYS A 16 -27.33 29.73 9.87
N ALA A 17 -28.05 29.40 8.80
CA ALA A 17 -27.62 29.33 7.40
C ALA A 17 -26.86 30.58 6.92
N GLY A 18 -25.72 30.33 6.28
CA GLY A 18 -24.94 31.31 5.53
C GLY A 18 -24.06 30.62 4.49
N SER A 19 -24.39 30.82 3.21
CA SER A 19 -23.49 30.88 2.04
C SER A 19 -22.15 30.14 2.16
N ASP A 20 -22.12 28.88 1.72
CA ASP A 20 -20.89 28.09 1.63
C ASP A 20 -20.11 28.49 0.36
N ARG A 21 -19.18 29.43 0.53
CA ARG A 21 -18.10 29.64 -0.44
C ARG A 21 -17.16 28.45 -0.28
N SER A 22 -17.14 27.59 -1.30
CA SER A 22 -16.16 26.52 -1.46
C SER A 22 -14.74 27.09 -1.27
N SER A 23 -14.21 26.94 -0.06
CA SER A 23 -12.85 27.32 0.24
C SER A 23 -11.93 26.36 -0.51
N PRO A 24 -10.92 26.83 -1.25
CA PRO A 24 -9.98 25.94 -1.91
C PRO A 24 -9.29 25.09 -0.84
N SER A 25 -9.26 23.76 -1.04
CA SER A 25 -8.56 22.84 -0.14
C SER A 25 -7.16 23.38 0.17
N PRO A 26 -6.74 23.42 1.44
CA PRO A 26 -5.42 23.90 1.79
C PRO A 26 -4.39 23.11 0.98
N ALA A 27 -3.54 23.80 0.24
CA ALA A 27 -2.48 23.17 -0.55
C ALA A 27 -1.68 22.25 0.38
N LEU A 28 -1.45 21.01 -0.04
CA LEU A 28 -0.62 20.06 0.70
C LEU A 28 0.79 20.64 0.84
N THR A 29 1.11 21.21 2.02
CA THR A 29 2.42 21.82 2.31
C THR A 29 3.48 20.79 2.71
N LYS A 30 3.11 19.52 2.84
CA LYS A 30 4.02 18.44 3.23
C LYS A 30 4.66 17.83 1.98
N HIS A 31 5.95 18.10 1.81
CA HIS A 31 6.70 17.62 0.66
C HIS A 31 6.83 16.09 0.69
N PRO A 32 6.51 15.39 -0.42
CA PRO A 32 6.70 13.95 -0.50
C PRO A 32 8.18 13.58 -0.50
N ARG A 33 8.49 12.44 0.13
CA ARG A 33 9.79 11.78 0.03
C ARG A 33 9.67 10.56 -0.89
N THR A 34 10.51 10.48 -1.90
CA THR A 34 10.65 9.26 -2.72
C THR A 34 11.61 8.30 -2.05
N CYS A 35 11.23 7.02 -1.99
CA CYS A 35 12.07 5.95 -1.46
C CYS A 35 11.80 4.64 -2.20
N GLU A 36 12.57 3.60 -1.89
CA GLU A 36 12.37 2.26 -2.41
C GLU A 36 12.40 1.25 -1.26
N TYR A 37 11.47 0.30 -1.27
CA TYR A 37 11.48 -0.82 -0.34
C TYR A 37 11.60 -2.14 -1.09
N THR A 38 12.32 -3.09 -0.51
CA THR A 38 12.30 -4.45 -1.06
C THR A 38 10.95 -5.11 -0.82
N VAL A 39 10.58 -6.08 -1.66
CA VAL A 39 9.39 -6.91 -1.47
C VAL A 39 9.39 -7.53 -0.07
N GLN A 40 10.55 -7.97 0.41
CA GLN A 40 10.72 -8.48 1.76
C GLN A 40 10.30 -7.47 2.83
N MET A 41 10.84 -6.24 2.78
CA MET A 41 10.54 -5.20 3.76
C MET A 41 9.05 -4.86 3.80
N LEU A 42 8.42 -4.74 2.62
CA LEU A 42 6.98 -4.47 2.51
C LEU A 42 6.15 -5.60 3.11
N CYS A 43 6.46 -6.85 2.76
CA CYS A 43 5.70 -8.00 3.27
C CYS A 43 5.89 -8.23 4.77
N GLU A 44 7.10 -7.99 5.29
CA GLU A 44 7.36 -8.02 6.72
C GLU A 44 6.66 -6.88 7.46
N GLY A 45 6.64 -5.68 6.90
CA GLY A 45 5.90 -4.54 7.45
C GLY A 45 4.40 -4.85 7.56
N LEU A 46 3.79 -5.43 6.52
CA LEU A 46 2.41 -5.92 6.56
C LEU A 46 2.22 -7.00 7.64
N ARG A 47 3.16 -7.94 7.78
CA ARG A 47 3.07 -9.04 8.75
C ARG A 47 3.19 -8.53 10.19
N ARG A 48 4.02 -7.52 10.45
CA ARG A 48 4.22 -6.94 11.79
C ARG A 48 3.14 -5.93 12.18
N GLY A 49 2.29 -5.52 11.24
CA GLY A 49 1.29 -4.47 11.46
C GLY A 49 1.83 -3.05 11.29
N ASP A 50 3.00 -2.89 10.66
CA ASP A 50 3.66 -1.59 10.45
C ASP A 50 3.09 -0.88 9.23
N ILE A 51 2.52 -1.65 8.31
CA ILE A 51 1.83 -1.14 7.12
C ILE A 51 0.35 -1.47 7.27
N PHE A 52 -0.47 -0.43 7.32
CA PHE A 52 -1.91 -0.51 7.49
C PHE A 52 -2.62 -0.31 6.16
N LEU A 53 -3.50 -1.25 5.80
CA LEU A 53 -4.20 -1.27 4.51
C LEU A 53 -5.68 -0.89 4.61
N ASP A 54 -6.24 -0.79 5.82
CA ASP A 54 -7.68 -0.69 6.01
C ASP A 54 -8.13 0.72 6.32
N THR A 55 -8.28 1.55 5.29
CA THR A 55 -8.74 2.93 5.45
C THR A 55 -10.20 3.05 5.04
N GLY A 56 -11.01 3.75 5.85
CA GLY A 56 -12.45 3.89 5.61
C GLY A 56 -12.83 4.63 4.32
N TYR A 57 -11.88 5.28 3.66
CA TYR A 57 -12.09 6.01 2.40
C TYR A 57 -11.76 5.19 1.14
N GLN A 58 -11.11 4.03 1.25
CA GLN A 58 -10.84 3.16 0.10
C GLN A 58 -12.04 2.26 -0.19
N ARG A 59 -12.74 2.49 -1.31
CA ARG A 59 -13.78 1.58 -1.81
C ARG A 59 -13.13 0.29 -2.36
N ALA A 60 -13.75 -0.86 -2.08
CA ALA A 60 -13.15 -2.17 -2.38
C ALA A 60 -13.32 -2.58 -3.86
N ALA A 61 -12.49 -2.06 -4.76
CA ALA A 61 -12.17 -2.75 -6.01
C ALA A 61 -11.13 -3.84 -5.71
N VAL A 62 -11.54 -5.10 -5.76
CA VAL A 62 -10.67 -6.24 -5.47
C VAL A 62 -10.12 -6.79 -6.78
N TRP A 63 -8.80 -6.85 -6.91
CA TRP A 63 -8.16 -7.51 -8.04
C TRP A 63 -8.52 -8.99 -8.04
N ASN A 64 -8.98 -9.51 -9.19
CA ASN A 64 -9.14 -10.95 -9.35
C ASN A 64 -7.77 -11.65 -9.41
N ALA A 65 -7.77 -12.98 -9.32
CA ALA A 65 -6.53 -13.77 -9.31
C ALA A 65 -5.65 -13.54 -10.54
N VAL A 66 -6.25 -13.29 -11.72
CA VAL A 66 -5.50 -13.06 -12.97
C VAL A 66 -4.74 -11.73 -12.89
N MET A 67 -5.38 -10.67 -12.43
CA MET A 67 -4.74 -9.35 -12.25
C MET A 67 -3.61 -9.41 -11.22
N GLN A 68 -3.83 -10.10 -10.09
CA GLN A 68 -2.79 -10.29 -9.09
C GLN A 68 -1.61 -11.08 -9.66
N SER A 69 -1.85 -12.18 -10.37
CA SER A 69 -0.79 -12.98 -11.01
C SER A 69 0.01 -12.17 -12.03
N ARG A 70 -0.65 -11.35 -12.85
CA ARG A 70 0.03 -10.46 -13.82
C ARG A 70 0.92 -9.43 -13.13
N PHE A 71 0.48 -8.88 -12.00
CA PHE A 71 1.32 -7.97 -11.25
C PHE A 71 2.57 -8.67 -10.68
N ILE A 72 2.46 -9.90 -10.17
CA ILE A 72 3.64 -10.66 -9.73
C ILE A 72 4.61 -10.91 -10.88
N ASP A 73 4.08 -11.23 -12.06
CA ASP A 73 4.89 -11.39 -13.27
C ASP A 73 5.67 -10.10 -13.61
N SER A 74 5.00 -8.95 -13.59
CA SER A 74 5.66 -7.64 -13.77
C SER A 74 6.78 -7.38 -12.76
N VAL A 75 6.62 -7.80 -11.50
CA VAL A 75 7.68 -7.69 -10.47
C VAL A 75 8.86 -8.60 -10.77
N PHE A 76 8.65 -9.80 -11.31
CA PHE A 76 9.74 -10.68 -11.73
C PHE A 76 10.50 -10.16 -12.94
N GLN A 77 9.81 -9.45 -13.82
CA GLN A 77 10.34 -8.90 -15.06
C GLN A 77 10.94 -7.49 -14.90
N ASP A 78 11.10 -6.99 -13.67
CA ASP A 78 11.66 -5.67 -13.39
C ASP A 78 10.90 -4.54 -14.12
N MET A 79 9.58 -4.72 -14.34
CA MET A 79 8.74 -3.73 -15.02
C MET A 79 8.43 -2.55 -14.10
N VAL A 80 8.41 -1.34 -14.67
CA VAL A 80 8.03 -0.11 -13.96
C VAL A 80 6.51 -0.04 -13.81
N PHE A 81 6.06 0.26 -12.59
CA PHE A 81 4.67 0.55 -12.27
C PHE A 81 4.58 1.78 -11.37
N ALA A 82 3.39 2.36 -11.23
CA ALA A 82 3.15 3.52 -10.36
C ALA A 82 3.72 3.27 -8.95
N PRO A 83 4.23 4.28 -8.23
CA PRO A 83 4.73 4.05 -6.87
C PRO A 83 3.63 3.60 -5.91
N LEU A 84 4.01 2.98 -4.80
CA LEU A 84 3.12 2.84 -3.64
C LEU A 84 3.10 4.19 -2.90
N VAL A 85 1.96 4.57 -2.33
CA VAL A 85 1.83 5.85 -1.61
C VAL A 85 1.49 5.59 -0.16
N PHE A 86 2.26 6.17 0.76
CA PHE A 86 2.10 6.00 2.20
C PHE A 86 1.99 7.34 2.93
N SER A 87 1.18 7.37 3.99
CA SER A 87 1.35 8.33 5.08
C SER A 87 2.18 7.68 6.18
N VAL A 88 3.25 8.35 6.61
CA VAL A 88 4.10 7.90 7.73
C VAL A 88 3.64 8.60 9.00
N LYS A 89 3.38 7.82 10.06
CA LYS A 89 2.98 8.31 11.39
C LYS A 89 3.77 7.59 12.46
N VAL A 90 4.07 8.28 13.56
CA VAL A 90 4.65 7.64 14.74
C VAL A 90 3.51 7.29 15.70
N VAL A 91 3.32 5.99 15.94
CA VAL A 91 2.33 5.45 16.90
C VAL A 91 3.11 4.66 17.93
N ASP A 92 2.96 5.01 19.22
CA ASP A 92 3.68 4.37 20.33
C ASP A 92 5.20 4.32 20.14
N GLY A 93 5.78 5.41 19.60
CA GLY A 93 7.22 5.51 19.34
C GLY A 93 7.70 4.71 18.12
N ARG A 94 6.79 4.10 17.36
CA ARG A 94 7.10 3.30 16.16
C ARG A 94 6.56 3.96 14.91
N GLU A 95 7.38 4.00 13.85
CA GLU A 95 6.88 4.38 12.53
C GLU A 95 5.89 3.35 11.99
N THR A 96 4.74 3.85 11.61
CA THR A 96 3.66 3.12 10.94
C THR A 96 3.35 3.82 9.62
N ARG A 97 2.94 3.03 8.63
CA ARG A 97 2.65 3.49 7.27
C ARG A 97 1.20 3.17 6.95
N VAL A 98 0.38 4.18 6.73
CA VAL A 98 -0.96 4.02 6.18
C VAL A 98 -0.84 3.99 4.66
N CYS A 99 -1.25 2.89 4.02
CA CYS A 99 -1.26 2.77 2.57
C CYS A 99 -2.38 3.64 1.99
N ILE A 100 -2.01 4.72 1.31
CA ILE A 100 -2.93 5.62 0.60
C ILE A 100 -3.29 5.02 -0.76
N ASP A 101 -2.28 4.54 -1.50
CA ASP A 101 -2.44 3.85 -2.79
C ASP A 101 -1.54 2.60 -2.87
N GLY A 102 -2.02 1.59 -3.60
CA GLY A 102 -1.26 0.35 -3.84
C GLY A 102 -1.70 -0.86 -3.01
N LYS A 103 -2.83 -0.78 -2.31
CA LYS A 103 -3.40 -1.87 -1.49
C LYS A 103 -3.44 -3.23 -2.21
N GLN A 104 -3.96 -3.26 -3.45
CA GLN A 104 -4.08 -4.51 -4.20
C GLN A 104 -2.72 -5.12 -4.58
N ARG A 105 -1.72 -4.27 -4.84
CA ARG A 105 -0.33 -4.67 -5.13
C ARG A 105 0.31 -5.29 -3.90
N LEU A 106 0.18 -4.64 -2.75
CA LEU A 106 0.66 -5.16 -1.46
C LEU A 106 0.01 -6.49 -1.06
N LEU A 107 -1.31 -6.62 -1.27
CA LEU A 107 -2.03 -7.88 -1.03
C LEU A 107 -1.57 -9.00 -1.97
N ALA A 108 -1.34 -8.69 -3.25
CA ALA A 108 -0.82 -9.66 -4.22
C ALA A 108 0.56 -10.19 -3.82
N LEU A 109 1.49 -9.31 -3.41
CA LEU A 109 2.82 -9.71 -2.92
C LEU A 109 2.69 -10.67 -1.72
N GLN A 110 1.90 -10.29 -0.72
CA GLN A 110 1.71 -11.11 0.48
C GLN A 110 1.06 -12.46 0.14
N LEU A 111 0.06 -12.47 -0.74
CA LEU A 111 -0.63 -13.70 -1.14
C LEU A 111 0.30 -14.64 -1.91
N PHE A 112 1.17 -14.08 -2.77
CA PHE A 112 2.18 -14.85 -3.50
C PHE A 112 3.18 -15.50 -2.56
N LEU A 113 3.79 -14.75 -1.64
CA LEU A 113 4.75 -15.30 -0.66
C LEU A 113 4.15 -16.41 0.19
N ARG A 114 2.86 -16.31 0.52
CA ARG A 114 2.14 -17.35 1.27
C ARG A 114 1.82 -18.61 0.44
N GLY A 115 2.10 -18.62 -0.86
CA GLY A 115 1.77 -19.70 -1.79
C GLY A 115 0.29 -19.72 -2.21
N GLY A 116 -0.44 -18.63 -1.99
CA GLY A 116 -1.85 -18.46 -2.37
C GLY A 116 -2.05 -18.06 -3.83
N LEU A 117 -1.00 -17.53 -4.47
CA LEU A 117 -0.98 -17.06 -5.85
C LEU A 117 0.16 -17.74 -6.63
N TYR A 118 0.00 -17.87 -7.94
CA TYR A 118 1.07 -18.25 -8.86
C TYR A 118 1.41 -17.09 -9.78
N TYR A 119 2.63 -17.08 -10.31
CA TYR A 119 2.96 -16.30 -11.50
C TYR A 119 3.17 -17.26 -12.68
N ARG A 120 3.22 -16.73 -13.90
CA ARG A 120 3.60 -17.51 -15.08
C ARG A 120 5.04 -17.21 -15.41
N ASP A 121 5.85 -18.25 -15.58
CA ASP A 121 7.20 -18.06 -16.10
C ASP A 121 7.19 -17.79 -17.61
N PHE A 122 8.37 -17.67 -18.20
CA PHE A 122 8.54 -17.40 -19.63
C PHE A 122 8.00 -18.52 -20.54
N GLU A 123 7.82 -19.74 -20.00
CA GLU A 123 7.24 -20.89 -20.71
C GLU A 123 5.71 -20.93 -20.56
N GLY A 124 5.13 -20.04 -19.74
CA GLY A 124 3.71 -19.94 -19.46
C GLY A 124 3.24 -20.85 -18.31
N ASP A 125 4.16 -21.56 -17.68
CA ASP A 125 3.90 -22.52 -16.62
C ASP A 125 3.62 -21.82 -15.29
N LYS A 126 2.76 -22.45 -14.49
CA LYS A 126 2.35 -21.90 -13.20
C LYS A 126 3.41 -22.23 -12.15
N VAL A 127 3.99 -21.19 -11.57
CA VAL A 127 5.00 -21.34 -10.51
C VAL A 127 4.56 -20.60 -9.25
N TRP A 128 4.66 -21.29 -8.12
CA TRP A 128 4.30 -20.76 -6.80
C TRP A 128 5.54 -20.38 -6.00
N TYR A 129 5.42 -19.40 -5.11
CA TYR A 129 6.51 -19.09 -4.18
C TYR A 129 6.83 -20.26 -3.26
N GLN A 130 5.80 -20.89 -2.68
CA GLN A 130 5.91 -22.07 -1.83
C GLN A 130 4.71 -22.98 -1.98
N SER A 131 4.86 -24.25 -1.61
CA SER A 131 3.75 -25.19 -1.60
C SER A 131 2.73 -24.83 -0.50
N ARG A 132 1.44 -24.98 -0.81
CA ARG A 132 0.36 -24.92 0.19
C ARG A 132 -0.35 -26.27 0.24
N GLY A 133 -0.29 -26.91 1.40
CA GLY A 133 -0.96 -28.18 1.65
C GLY A 133 -0.30 -29.36 0.92
N LYS A 134 -1.10 -30.37 0.60
CA LYS A 134 -0.62 -31.67 0.06
C LYS A 134 -0.53 -31.74 -1.47
N LYS A 135 -0.94 -30.70 -2.20
CA LYS A 135 -0.92 -30.73 -3.67
C LYS A 135 0.50 -30.53 -4.19
N ARG A 136 0.96 -31.40 -5.10
CA ARG A 136 2.20 -31.19 -5.86
C ARG A 136 2.03 -29.96 -6.74
N ARG A 137 2.96 -29.01 -6.61
CA ARG A 137 3.03 -27.76 -7.38
C ARG A 137 4.49 -27.47 -7.71
N THR A 138 4.73 -26.86 -8.86
CA THR A 138 6.04 -26.30 -9.19
C THR A 138 6.28 -25.10 -8.28
N VAL A 139 7.40 -25.10 -7.57
CA VAL A 139 7.76 -24.02 -6.64
C VAL A 139 9.08 -23.40 -7.06
N LEU A 140 9.24 -22.11 -6.73
CA LEU A 140 10.50 -21.41 -6.95
C LEU A 140 11.66 -22.10 -6.23
N ALA A 141 12.77 -22.23 -6.93
CA ALA A 141 14.08 -22.51 -6.35
C ALA A 141 14.52 -21.36 -5.42
N ASP A 142 15.37 -21.67 -4.44
CA ASP A 142 15.76 -20.71 -3.41
C ASP A 142 16.40 -19.44 -3.97
N ALA A 143 17.23 -19.55 -5.01
CA ALA A 143 17.83 -18.39 -5.67
C ALA A 143 16.77 -17.43 -6.24
N SER A 144 15.75 -17.96 -6.92
CA SER A 144 14.65 -17.13 -7.47
C SER A 144 13.78 -16.53 -6.38
N ARG A 145 13.61 -17.22 -5.24
CA ARG A 145 12.92 -16.64 -4.07
C ARG A 145 13.68 -15.45 -3.51
N GLN A 146 15.00 -15.60 -3.33
CA GLN A 146 15.85 -14.51 -2.83
C GLN A 146 15.85 -13.32 -3.81
N ARG A 147 15.96 -13.59 -5.12
CA ARG A 147 15.83 -12.55 -6.14
C ARG A 147 14.50 -11.80 -6.00
N PHE A 148 13.37 -12.52 -5.93
CA PHE A 148 12.06 -11.92 -5.77
C PHE A 148 11.95 -11.07 -4.49
N LEU A 149 12.45 -11.57 -3.36
CA LEU A 149 12.46 -10.83 -2.10
C LEU A 149 13.29 -9.55 -2.15
N SER A 150 14.39 -9.57 -2.90
CA SER A 150 15.29 -8.42 -3.09
C SER A 150 14.77 -7.37 -4.07
N GLN A 151 13.70 -7.68 -4.84
CA GLN A 151 13.12 -6.74 -5.78
C GLN A 151 12.66 -5.47 -5.09
N LYS A 152 12.96 -4.32 -5.69
CA LYS A 152 12.65 -3.01 -5.13
C LYS A 152 11.37 -2.44 -5.75
N ILE A 153 10.58 -1.80 -4.90
CA ILE A 153 9.34 -1.12 -5.27
C ILE A 153 9.45 0.34 -4.89
N SER A 154 9.28 1.22 -5.88
CA SER A 154 9.25 2.66 -5.67
C SER A 154 8.06 3.07 -4.81
N CYS A 155 8.31 3.96 -3.86
CA CYS A 155 7.34 4.43 -2.87
C CYS A 155 7.43 5.94 -2.72
N ILE A 156 6.30 6.57 -2.44
CA ILE A 156 6.17 7.97 -2.06
C ILE A 156 5.63 8.01 -0.63
N GLU A 157 6.34 8.72 0.25
CA GLU A 157 5.97 8.89 1.65
C GLU A 157 5.64 10.35 1.95
N TYR A 158 4.54 10.56 2.67
CA TYR A 158 4.18 11.84 3.25
C TYR A 158 4.17 11.72 4.77
N ASP A 159 4.93 12.57 5.44
CA ASP A 159 5.02 12.56 6.90
C ASP A 159 3.80 13.25 7.53
N CYS A 160 3.24 12.66 8.58
CA CYS A 160 2.24 13.26 9.46
C CYS A 160 0.97 13.78 8.76
N LEU A 161 0.41 13.07 7.78
CA LEU A 161 -0.86 13.48 7.16
C LEU A 161 -2.06 13.28 8.10
N SER A 162 -2.99 14.22 8.06
CA SER A 162 -4.34 14.07 8.58
C SER A 162 -5.19 13.18 7.67
N SER A 163 -6.27 12.61 8.18
CA SER A 163 -7.17 11.75 7.38
C SER A 163 -7.86 12.49 6.22
N VAL A 164 -8.02 13.81 6.33
CA VAL A 164 -8.54 14.64 5.23
C VAL A 164 -7.51 14.78 4.11
N GLU A 165 -6.24 15.03 4.46
CA GLU A 165 -5.15 15.09 3.48
C GLU A 165 -4.90 13.72 2.82
N GLU A 166 -4.91 12.63 3.59
CA GLU A 166 -4.82 11.26 3.06
C GLU A 166 -5.89 10.98 2.00
N ARG A 167 -7.13 11.41 2.28
CA ARG A 167 -8.26 11.24 1.36
C ARG A 167 -8.12 12.12 0.12
N ASP A 168 -7.67 13.37 0.25
CA ASP A 168 -7.45 14.26 -0.90
C ASP A 168 -6.37 13.69 -1.84
N ILE A 169 -5.25 13.20 -1.28
CA ILE A 169 -4.20 12.52 -2.06
C ILE A 169 -4.76 11.27 -2.74
N PHE A 170 -5.50 10.43 -2.02
CA PHE A 170 -6.11 9.23 -2.59
C PHE A 170 -7.00 9.55 -3.80
N LEU A 171 -7.86 10.56 -3.70
CA LEU A 171 -8.75 10.96 -4.79
C LEU A 171 -7.98 11.48 -6.01
N ARG A 172 -6.88 12.21 -5.81
CA ARG A 172 -6.03 12.72 -6.89
C ARG A 172 -5.27 11.60 -7.60
N VAL A 173 -4.62 10.72 -6.83
CA VAL A 173 -3.87 9.57 -7.37
C VAL A 173 -4.79 8.65 -8.17
N GLN A 174 -6.02 8.44 -7.72
CA GLN A 174 -6.99 7.60 -8.44
C GLN A 174 -7.53 8.26 -9.72
N ALA A 175 -7.55 9.59 -9.81
CA ALA A 175 -8.00 10.30 -11.02
C ALA A 175 -6.99 10.22 -12.19
N GLU A 176 -5.74 9.83 -11.90
CA GLU A 176 -4.68 9.64 -12.89
C GLU A 176 -4.61 8.21 -13.48
N HIS A 177 -5.43 7.28 -12.97
CA HIS A 177 -5.52 5.89 -13.40
C HIS A 177 -6.80 5.62 -14.21
#